data_AF-K2RZ31-F1
#
_entry.id   AF-K2RZ31-F1
#
_cell.length_a   1.000
_cell.length_b   1.000
_cell.length_c   1.000
_cell.angle_alpha   90.00
_cell.angle_beta   90.00
_cell.angle_gamma   90.00
#
_symmetry.space_group_name_H-M   'P 1'
#
loop_
_entity.id
_entity.type
_entity.pdbx_description
1 polymer ?
#
loop_
_entity_poly.entity_id
_entity_poly.type
_entity_poly.pdbx_seq_one_letter_code
_entity_poly.pdbx_strand_id
1 'polypeptide(L)'
;MDTLYKIYNDWVDVNQTFVYPHVAYGSEAMFATQLGDGSESSISGQLWYMQNIMGLSNFGYQDLDYEFLLYAEQTNPGNATADDFDLSPFYKRGGKLIHWHGFSDATVAPGASIYYHHHVDRTVAPQGIAIDDFYKLFLVPGLEHCTGTPSTMNAAWYIGGPSQASEYTFTPEGITSDAQHDPLLAIMAWVENGTAPDSLIASKFVNDSNPVEVSLQRPICPYPQQAKYKGSGDVSSSDSWECATLY
;
A
#
# COMPACT_ATOMS: atom_id res chain seq x y z
N MET A 1 -22.34 -2.23 -16.28
CA MET A 1 -20.99 -2.77 -16.55
C MET A 1 -19.98 -1.65 -16.74
N ASP A 2 -20.34 -0.56 -17.38
CA ASP A 2 -19.42 0.57 -17.67
C ASP A 2 -18.81 1.24 -16.43
N THR A 3 -19.58 1.41 -15.34
CA THR A 3 -19.04 1.99 -14.09
C THR A 3 -17.98 1.11 -13.45
N LEU A 4 -18.25 -0.19 -13.36
CA LEU A 4 -17.31 -1.16 -12.77
C LEU A 4 -16.04 -1.26 -13.61
N TYR A 5 -16.18 -1.19 -14.94
CA TYR A 5 -15.05 -1.10 -15.84
C TYR A 5 -14.19 0.14 -15.52
N LYS A 6 -14.79 1.32 -15.35
CA LYS A 6 -14.04 2.53 -14.96
C LYS A 6 -13.35 2.41 -13.60
N ILE A 7 -13.95 1.74 -12.62
CA ILE A 7 -13.36 1.55 -11.28
C ILE A 7 -12.10 0.70 -11.33
N TYR A 8 -12.07 -0.35 -12.17
CA TYR A 8 -10.94 -1.28 -12.29
C TYR A 8 -10.05 -1.02 -13.50
N ASN A 9 -10.05 0.20 -14.05
CA ASN A 9 -9.11 0.60 -15.09
C ASN A 9 -8.47 1.93 -14.70
N ASP A 10 -7.19 2.07 -15.05
CA ASP A 10 -6.42 3.27 -14.72
C ASP A 10 -7.09 4.51 -15.27
N TRP A 11 -6.98 5.60 -14.51
CA TRP A 11 -7.39 6.90 -15.00
C TRP A 11 -6.34 7.41 -15.98
N VAL A 12 -6.75 7.55 -17.23
CA VAL A 12 -5.99 8.24 -18.28
C VAL A 12 -6.70 9.51 -18.69
N ASP A 13 -5.93 10.54 -19.04
CA ASP A 13 -6.45 11.81 -19.53
C ASP A 13 -6.92 11.74 -21.00
N VAL A 14 -7.35 12.89 -21.54
CA VAL A 14 -7.81 13.01 -22.94
C VAL A 14 -6.76 12.67 -23.99
N ASN A 15 -5.48 12.71 -23.64
CA ASN A 15 -4.34 12.39 -24.48
C ASN A 15 -3.81 10.96 -24.25
N GLN A 16 -4.52 10.14 -23.47
CA GLN A 16 -4.08 8.81 -23.04
C GLN A 16 -2.83 8.84 -22.15
N THR A 17 -2.55 9.97 -21.49
CA THR A 17 -1.53 10.06 -20.46
C THR A 17 -2.07 9.45 -19.18
N PHE A 18 -1.26 8.62 -18.53
CA PHE A 18 -1.59 8.08 -17.21
C PHE A 18 -1.73 9.21 -16.17
N VAL A 19 -2.79 9.17 -15.38
CA VAL A 19 -3.05 10.12 -14.28
C VAL A 19 -2.94 9.41 -12.93
N TYR A 20 -3.68 8.32 -12.73
CA TYR A 20 -3.68 7.59 -11.46
C TYR A 20 -4.14 6.14 -11.65
N PRO A 21 -3.61 5.17 -10.88
CA PRO A 21 -3.97 3.77 -11.06
C PRO A 21 -5.32 3.43 -10.44
N HIS A 22 -5.93 2.36 -10.94
CA HIS A 22 -7.16 1.78 -10.38
C HIS A 22 -6.95 1.07 -9.04
N VAL A 23 -8.03 0.92 -8.28
CA VAL A 23 -8.09 0.08 -7.07
C VAL A 23 -8.07 -1.41 -7.45
N ALA A 24 -7.46 -2.25 -6.61
CA ALA A 24 -7.37 -3.69 -6.89
C ALA A 24 -8.71 -4.42 -6.63
N TYR A 25 -8.90 -5.57 -7.29
CA TYR A 25 -9.95 -6.51 -6.89
C TYR A 25 -9.74 -6.94 -5.43
N GLY A 26 -10.82 -7.02 -4.68
CA GLY A 26 -10.79 -7.29 -3.24
C GLY A 26 -10.89 -6.04 -2.36
N SER A 27 -11.02 -4.85 -2.94
CA SER A 27 -11.21 -3.58 -2.24
C SER A 27 -12.68 -3.17 -2.11
N GLU A 28 -13.62 -4.03 -2.55
CA GLU A 28 -15.04 -3.68 -2.70
C GLU A 28 -15.74 -3.38 -1.37
N ALA A 29 -15.24 -3.94 -0.27
CA ALA A 29 -15.76 -3.69 1.07
C ALA A 29 -15.65 -2.21 1.48
N MET A 30 -14.68 -1.48 0.92
CA MET A 30 -14.47 -0.06 1.17
C MET A 30 -15.23 0.84 0.19
N PHE A 31 -15.84 0.33 -0.88
CA PHE A 31 -16.46 1.19 -1.91
C PHE A 31 -17.59 2.05 -1.36
N ALA A 32 -18.37 1.54 -0.41
CA ALA A 32 -19.46 2.31 0.19
C ALA A 32 -18.96 3.57 0.90
N THR A 33 -17.75 3.54 1.48
CA THR A 33 -17.16 4.70 2.18
C THR A 33 -16.29 5.56 1.26
N GLN A 34 -15.65 4.99 0.24
CA GLN A 34 -14.71 5.71 -0.63
C GLN A 34 -15.33 6.22 -1.94
N LEU A 35 -16.23 5.44 -2.54
CA LEU A 35 -16.92 5.79 -3.78
C LEU A 35 -18.36 6.27 -3.53
N GLY A 36 -18.91 5.92 -2.37
CA GLY A 36 -20.21 6.41 -1.92
C GLY A 36 -21.40 5.82 -2.67
N ASP A 37 -22.52 6.52 -2.56
CA ASP A 37 -23.78 6.22 -3.24
C ASP A 37 -24.00 7.08 -4.51
N GLY A 38 -22.98 7.84 -4.91
CA GLY A 38 -23.05 8.80 -6.02
C GLY A 38 -23.64 10.16 -5.64
N SER A 39 -23.94 10.42 -4.37
CA SER A 39 -24.31 11.76 -3.89
C SER A 39 -23.09 12.66 -3.73
N GLU A 40 -23.26 13.97 -3.90
CA GLU A 40 -22.20 14.96 -3.66
C GLU A 40 -21.67 14.93 -2.21
N SER A 41 -22.56 14.64 -1.26
CA SER A 41 -22.17 14.47 0.15
C SER A 41 -21.13 13.38 0.35
N SER A 42 -21.16 12.31 -0.47
CA SER A 42 -20.24 11.17 -0.34
C SER A 42 -18.80 11.49 -0.73
N ILE A 43 -18.59 12.51 -1.57
CA ILE A 43 -17.26 12.93 -2.05
C ILE A 43 -16.81 14.28 -1.49
N SER A 44 -17.64 14.94 -0.67
CA SER A 44 -17.38 16.27 -0.13
C SER A 44 -16.01 16.40 0.59
N GLY A 45 -15.58 15.35 1.29
CA GLY A 45 -14.26 15.31 1.92
C GLY A 45 -13.10 15.32 0.94
N GLN A 46 -13.27 14.72 -0.24
CA GLN A 46 -12.26 14.69 -1.30
C GLN A 46 -12.06 16.07 -1.93
N LEU A 47 -13.09 16.94 -1.90
CA LEU A 47 -13.04 18.30 -2.43
C LEU A 47 -12.29 19.28 -1.52
N TRP A 48 -12.03 18.91 -0.26
CA TRP A 48 -11.46 19.80 0.75
C TRP A 48 -10.12 20.39 0.32
N TYR A 49 -9.24 19.57 -0.27
CA TYR A 49 -7.91 20.01 -0.70
C TYR A 49 -8.02 21.10 -1.77
N MET A 50 -8.86 20.90 -2.78
CA MET A 50 -9.09 21.88 -3.85
C MET A 50 -9.69 23.18 -3.30
N GLN A 51 -10.65 23.08 -2.41
CA GLN A 51 -11.33 24.25 -1.85
C GLN A 51 -10.47 25.07 -0.89
N ASN A 52 -9.64 24.41 -0.08
CA ASN A 52 -8.93 25.05 1.04
C ASN A 52 -7.44 25.23 0.79
N ILE A 53 -6.77 24.27 0.15
CA ILE A 53 -5.33 24.35 -0.13
C ILE A 53 -5.08 25.01 -1.48
N MET A 54 -5.87 24.68 -2.51
CA MET A 54 -5.74 25.29 -3.84
C MET A 54 -6.53 26.61 -4.00
N GLY A 55 -7.35 26.97 -3.00
CA GLY A 55 -8.11 28.23 -2.98
C GLY A 55 -9.34 28.27 -3.89
N LEU A 56 -9.83 27.12 -4.34
CA LEU A 56 -10.96 27.02 -5.28
C LEU A 56 -12.29 26.89 -4.51
N SER A 57 -12.74 27.98 -3.88
CA SER A 57 -13.81 27.97 -2.86
C SER A 57 -15.17 27.41 -3.27
N ASN A 58 -15.46 27.23 -4.57
CA ASN A 58 -16.70 26.65 -5.09
C ASN A 58 -16.47 25.38 -5.93
N PHE A 59 -15.30 24.75 -5.79
CA PHE A 59 -14.92 23.59 -6.58
C PHE A 59 -15.84 22.39 -6.29
N GLY A 60 -16.44 21.85 -7.36
CA GLY A 60 -17.29 20.66 -7.35
C GLY A 60 -16.72 19.54 -8.23
N TYR A 61 -17.35 18.37 -8.20
CA TYR A 61 -16.91 17.23 -9.02
C TYR A 61 -17.04 17.49 -10.52
N GLN A 62 -17.91 18.43 -10.93
CA GLN A 62 -18.07 18.82 -12.32
C GLN A 62 -16.86 19.59 -12.84
N ASP A 63 -16.07 20.18 -11.95
CA ASP A 63 -14.84 20.91 -12.27
C ASP A 63 -13.63 19.96 -12.37
N LEU A 64 -13.80 18.66 -12.10
CA LEU A 64 -12.79 17.63 -12.33
C LEU A 64 -12.70 17.32 -13.83
N ASP A 65 -12.00 18.18 -14.55
CA ASP A 65 -11.73 18.03 -15.98
C ASP A 65 -10.22 18.05 -16.28
N TYR A 66 -9.88 17.95 -17.56
CA TYR A 66 -8.49 17.94 -18.01
C TYR A 66 -7.76 19.27 -17.75
N GLU A 67 -8.45 20.41 -17.86
CA GLU A 67 -7.83 21.72 -17.60
C GLU A 67 -7.50 21.88 -16.11
N PHE A 68 -8.37 21.37 -15.24
CA PHE A 68 -8.08 21.31 -13.81
C PHE A 68 -6.88 20.41 -13.50
N LEU A 69 -6.74 19.25 -14.16
CA LEU A 69 -5.55 18.40 -13.99
C LEU A 69 -4.26 19.15 -14.33
N LEU A 70 -4.23 19.87 -15.45
CA LEU A 70 -3.07 20.69 -15.83
C LEU A 70 -2.79 21.80 -14.81
N TYR A 71 -3.84 22.45 -14.32
CA TYR A 71 -3.72 23.47 -13.27
C TYR A 71 -3.17 22.89 -11.96
N ALA A 72 -3.65 21.72 -11.55
CA ALA A 72 -3.22 21.04 -10.32
C ALA A 72 -1.73 20.66 -10.40
N GLU A 73 -1.32 20.07 -11.52
CA GLU A 73 0.08 19.70 -11.78
C GLU A 73 0.99 20.93 -11.79
N GLN A 74 0.58 22.00 -12.46
CA GLN A 74 1.36 23.24 -12.52
C GLN A 74 1.47 23.94 -11.16
N THR A 75 0.40 23.93 -10.37
CA THR A 75 0.35 24.66 -9.11
C THR A 75 1.08 23.92 -7.99
N ASN A 76 0.90 22.59 -7.92
CA ASN A 76 1.49 21.67 -6.94
C ASN A 76 1.79 22.33 -5.57
N PRO A 77 0.77 22.79 -4.82
CA PRO A 77 0.98 23.56 -3.61
C PRO A 77 1.90 22.84 -2.62
N GLY A 78 3.04 23.46 -2.31
CA GLY A 78 4.02 22.89 -1.38
C GLY A 78 4.87 21.77 -1.96
N ASN A 79 4.87 21.57 -3.29
CA ASN A 79 5.55 20.46 -3.96
C ASN A 79 5.14 19.11 -3.38
N ALA A 80 3.83 18.92 -3.23
CA ALA A 80 3.20 17.78 -2.57
C ALA A 80 3.18 16.51 -3.44
N THR A 81 3.27 16.63 -4.76
CA THR A 81 3.42 15.47 -5.65
C THR A 81 4.71 14.73 -5.31
N ALA A 82 4.60 13.44 -5.01
CA ALA A 82 5.73 12.57 -4.68
C ALA A 82 6.27 11.88 -5.95
N ASP A 83 6.78 12.66 -6.89
CA ASP A 83 7.25 12.23 -8.21
C ASP A 83 8.77 12.36 -8.42
N ASP A 84 9.52 12.74 -7.37
CA ASP A 84 10.98 12.57 -7.38
C ASP A 84 11.33 11.08 -7.21
N PHE A 85 11.65 10.45 -8.34
CA PHE A 85 12.02 9.04 -8.42
C PHE A 85 13.53 8.81 -8.28
N ASP A 86 14.38 9.84 -8.28
CA ASP A 86 15.83 9.67 -8.11
C ASP A 86 16.20 9.56 -6.63
N LEU A 87 15.98 8.37 -6.07
CA LEU A 87 16.41 8.04 -4.71
C LEU A 87 17.92 7.73 -4.62
N SER A 88 18.72 7.96 -5.67
CA SER A 88 20.16 7.71 -5.60
C SER A 88 20.88 8.51 -4.50
N PRO A 89 20.53 9.77 -4.17
CA PRO A 89 21.14 10.47 -3.04
C PRO A 89 20.80 9.83 -1.69
N PHE A 90 19.60 9.27 -1.54
CA PHE A 90 19.18 8.54 -0.34
C PHE A 90 19.98 7.23 -0.21
N TYR A 91 20.06 6.46 -1.30
CA TYR A 91 20.88 5.24 -1.39
C TYR A 91 22.36 5.50 -1.05
N LYS A 92 22.98 6.52 -1.68
CA LYS A 92 24.41 6.85 -1.51
C LYS A 92 24.78 7.24 -0.08
N ARG A 93 23.82 7.64 0.75
CA ARG A 93 24.00 7.91 2.18
C ARG A 93 23.71 6.70 3.07
N GLY A 94 23.46 5.53 2.49
CA GLY A 94 23.14 4.29 3.20
C GLY A 94 21.67 4.16 3.62
N GLY A 95 20.78 5.02 3.10
CA GLY A 95 19.35 4.98 3.43
C GLY A 95 18.70 3.66 3.03
N LYS A 96 17.76 3.18 3.85
CA LYS A 96 16.94 1.98 3.63
C LYS A 96 15.45 2.35 3.75
N LEU A 97 14.61 1.76 2.93
CA LEU A 97 13.18 2.03 2.83
C LEU A 97 12.41 0.71 2.80
N ILE A 98 11.53 0.54 3.78
CA ILE A 98 10.45 -0.44 3.76
C ILE A 98 9.16 0.33 3.47
N HIS A 99 8.52 0.00 2.35
CA HIS A 99 7.21 0.51 1.96
C HIS A 99 6.24 -0.65 2.02
N TRP A 100 5.09 -0.48 2.67
CA TRP A 100 4.01 -1.45 2.58
C TRP A 100 2.71 -0.76 2.15
N HIS A 101 1.82 -1.51 1.50
CA HIS A 101 0.51 -1.01 1.09
C HIS A 101 -0.52 -2.13 1.24
N GLY A 102 -1.69 -1.81 1.77
CA GLY A 102 -2.83 -2.72 1.76
C GLY A 102 -3.30 -3.03 0.34
N PHE A 103 -3.39 -4.30 -0.04
CA PHE A 103 -3.82 -4.67 -1.39
C PHE A 103 -5.35 -4.62 -1.56
N SER A 104 -6.10 -4.46 -0.47
CA SER A 104 -7.54 -4.22 -0.45
C SER A 104 -7.89 -2.74 -0.17
N ASP A 105 -6.92 -1.82 -0.25
CA ASP A 105 -7.12 -0.39 -0.07
C ASP A 105 -7.91 0.23 -1.24
N ALA A 106 -9.06 0.84 -0.95
CA ALA A 106 -9.85 1.62 -1.92
C ALA A 106 -9.72 3.14 -1.75
N THR A 107 -9.04 3.60 -0.70
CA THR A 107 -8.79 5.03 -0.43
C THR A 107 -7.60 5.50 -1.24
N VAL A 108 -6.50 4.74 -1.21
CA VAL A 108 -5.31 4.94 -2.03
C VAL A 108 -5.10 3.66 -2.82
N ALA A 109 -5.06 3.74 -4.14
CA ALA A 109 -4.90 2.54 -4.96
C ALA A 109 -3.49 1.94 -4.76
N PRO A 110 -3.35 0.62 -4.50
CA PRO A 110 -2.04 -0.02 -4.33
C PRO A 110 -1.17 0.07 -5.59
N GLY A 111 -1.78 0.26 -6.76
CA GLY A 111 -1.09 0.57 -8.00
C GLY A 111 -0.20 1.80 -7.92
N ALA A 112 -0.49 2.77 -7.04
CA ALA A 112 0.32 3.98 -6.90
C ALA A 112 1.69 3.66 -6.29
N SER A 113 1.75 2.76 -5.30
CA SER A 113 3.01 2.29 -4.73
C SER A 113 3.81 1.44 -5.71
N ILE A 114 3.13 0.62 -6.51
CA ILE A 114 3.75 -0.16 -7.60
C ILE A 114 4.34 0.80 -8.65
N TYR A 115 3.58 1.81 -9.05
CA TYR A 115 4.00 2.84 -10.00
C TYR A 115 5.25 3.56 -9.49
N TYR A 116 5.25 4.02 -8.23
CA TYR A 116 6.39 4.69 -7.62
C TYR A 116 7.63 3.77 -7.58
N HIS A 117 7.47 2.53 -7.10
CA HIS A 117 8.56 1.55 -7.04
C HIS A 117 9.20 1.30 -8.40
N HIS A 118 8.39 1.09 -9.45
CA HIS A 118 8.90 0.90 -10.82
C HIS A 118 9.65 2.10 -11.36
N HIS A 119 9.18 3.32 -11.07
CA HIS A 119 9.86 4.53 -11.53
C HIS A 119 11.17 4.77 -10.79
N VAL A 120 11.23 4.48 -9.48
CA VAL A 120 12.50 4.50 -8.74
C VAL A 120 13.47 3.49 -9.33
N ASP A 121 13.06 2.23 -9.54
CA ASP A 121 13.92 1.18 -10.09
C ASP A 121 14.49 1.58 -11.46
N ARG A 122 13.62 2.02 -12.38
CA ARG A 122 14.01 2.49 -13.71
C ARG A 122 14.96 3.69 -13.67
N THR A 123 14.86 4.54 -12.65
CA THR A 123 15.70 5.73 -12.50
C THR A 123 17.09 5.41 -11.94
N VAL A 124 17.17 4.47 -11.00
CA VAL A 124 18.43 4.14 -10.31
C VAL A 124 19.20 2.99 -10.97
N ALA A 125 18.53 2.07 -11.66
CA ALA A 125 19.17 0.92 -12.33
C ALA A 125 20.25 1.32 -13.37
N PRO A 126 20.07 2.35 -14.23
CA PRO A 126 21.11 2.83 -15.13
C PRO A 126 22.36 3.38 -14.42
N GLN A 127 22.24 3.74 -13.14
CA GLN A 127 23.35 4.19 -12.29
C GLN A 127 24.10 3.01 -11.64
N GLY A 128 23.68 1.76 -11.88
CA GLY A 128 24.26 0.56 -11.28
C GLY A 128 23.78 0.28 -9.86
N ILE A 129 22.64 0.85 -9.46
CA ILE A 129 22.02 0.64 -8.14
C ILE A 129 20.90 -0.39 -8.30
N ALA A 130 20.96 -1.51 -7.58
CA ALA A 130 19.85 -2.46 -7.50
C ALA A 130 18.83 -1.96 -6.48
N ILE A 131 17.55 -1.89 -6.86
CA ILE A 131 16.51 -1.36 -5.96
C ILE A 131 16.41 -2.15 -4.65
N ASP A 132 16.54 -3.47 -4.70
CA ASP A 132 16.47 -4.37 -3.54
C ASP A 132 17.57 -4.12 -2.49
N ASP A 133 18.66 -3.44 -2.86
CA ASP A 133 19.71 -3.07 -1.92
C ASP A 133 19.25 -2.05 -0.88
N PHE A 134 18.16 -1.31 -1.15
CA PHE A 134 17.72 -0.22 -0.28
C PHE A 134 16.23 0.04 -0.20
N TYR A 135 15.43 -0.43 -1.14
CA TYR A 135 14.00 -0.19 -1.16
C TYR A 135 13.25 -1.50 -1.41
N LYS A 136 12.49 -1.93 -0.41
CA LYS A 136 11.57 -3.08 -0.50
C LYS A 136 10.12 -2.61 -0.38
N LEU A 137 9.28 -3.01 -1.35
CA LEU A 137 7.83 -2.83 -1.33
C LEU A 137 7.12 -4.13 -0.94
N PHE A 138 6.21 -4.08 0.03
CA PHE A 138 5.40 -5.19 0.50
C PHE A 138 3.90 -4.91 0.28
N LEU A 139 3.27 -5.62 -0.65
CA LEU A 139 1.83 -5.53 -0.87
C LEU A 139 1.13 -6.56 0.02
N VAL A 140 0.32 -6.11 0.98
CA VAL A 140 -0.29 -6.96 2.00
C VAL A 140 -1.70 -7.39 1.55
N PRO A 141 -1.93 -8.66 1.14
CA PRO A 141 -3.23 -9.10 0.66
C PRO A 141 -4.30 -9.04 1.75
N GLY A 142 -5.45 -8.45 1.43
CA GLY A 142 -6.58 -8.32 2.34
C GLY A 142 -6.46 -7.20 3.36
N LEU A 143 -5.31 -6.51 3.46
CA LEU A 143 -5.20 -5.30 4.27
C LEU A 143 -5.90 -4.14 3.55
N GLU A 144 -6.81 -3.46 4.26
CA GLU A 144 -7.50 -2.23 3.82
C GLU A 144 -6.60 -0.99 3.99
N HIS A 145 -7.18 0.20 4.10
CA HIS A 145 -6.43 1.44 4.28
C HIS A 145 -5.74 1.50 5.64
N CYS A 146 -4.46 1.15 5.64
CA CYS A 146 -3.54 1.08 6.78
C CYS A 146 -3.82 -0.03 7.81
N THR A 147 -5.08 -0.30 8.13
CA THR A 147 -5.49 -1.26 9.16
C THR A 147 -6.66 -2.13 8.68
N GLY A 148 -6.94 -3.23 9.38
CA GLY A 148 -8.12 -4.04 9.14
C GLY A 148 -8.07 -4.89 7.87
N THR A 149 -9.13 -5.66 7.69
CA THR A 149 -9.37 -6.52 6.53
C THR A 149 -10.88 -6.57 6.27
N PRO A 150 -11.34 -6.76 5.02
CA PRO A 150 -12.76 -6.95 4.75
C PRO A 150 -13.34 -8.08 5.60
N SER A 151 -14.52 -7.90 6.17
CA SER A 151 -15.19 -8.92 7.01
C SER A 151 -15.52 -10.22 6.25
N THR A 152 -15.57 -10.15 4.92
CA THR A 152 -15.74 -11.29 4.01
C THR A 152 -14.44 -12.01 3.69
N MET A 153 -13.30 -11.52 4.19
CA MET A 153 -11.98 -12.09 3.98
C MET A 153 -11.39 -12.63 5.28
N ASN A 154 -10.73 -13.78 5.19
CA ASN A 154 -9.96 -14.37 6.29
C ASN A 154 -8.47 -14.11 6.07
N ALA A 155 -8.08 -12.84 5.93
CA ALA A 155 -6.72 -12.47 5.56
C ALA A 155 -5.83 -12.22 6.79
N ALA A 156 -4.56 -12.64 6.68
CA ALA A 156 -3.51 -12.20 7.58
C ALA A 156 -3.01 -10.84 7.11
N TRP A 157 -3.41 -9.79 7.83
CA TRP A 157 -3.18 -8.39 7.45
C TRP A 157 -2.24 -7.66 8.41
N TYR A 158 -2.18 -8.10 9.67
CA TYR A 158 -1.43 -7.40 10.71
C TYR A 158 0.06 -7.69 10.58
N ILE A 159 0.84 -6.65 10.30
CA ILE A 159 2.30 -6.70 10.19
C ILE A 159 2.96 -5.79 11.23
N GLY A 160 2.27 -5.38 12.29
CA GLY A 160 2.86 -4.44 13.27
C GLY A 160 3.13 -3.04 12.70
N GLY A 161 2.48 -2.65 11.61
CA GLY A 161 2.64 -1.33 11.00
C GLY A 161 2.13 -0.18 11.89
N PRO A 162 2.51 1.08 11.59
CA PRO A 162 1.98 2.25 12.28
C PRO A 162 0.45 2.23 12.37
N SER A 163 -0.08 2.56 13.55
CA SER A 163 -1.52 2.55 13.87
C SER A 163 -2.22 1.18 13.83
N GLN A 164 -1.60 0.10 13.39
CA GLN A 164 -2.27 -1.21 13.34
C GLN A 164 -2.56 -1.76 14.74
N ALA A 165 -1.66 -1.51 15.70
CA ALA A 165 -1.84 -1.97 17.08
C ALA A 165 -3.06 -1.33 17.77
N SER A 166 -3.53 -0.16 17.32
CA SER A 166 -4.71 0.50 17.92
C SER A 166 -6.05 -0.15 17.53
N GLU A 167 -6.06 -1.06 16.56
CA GLU A 167 -7.24 -1.89 16.27
C GLU A 167 -7.50 -2.94 17.37
N TYR A 168 -6.51 -3.21 18.20
CA TYR A 168 -6.57 -4.21 19.26
C TYR A 168 -6.69 -3.58 20.65
N THR A 169 -7.18 -4.37 21.60
CA THR A 169 -7.24 -3.96 23.02
C THR A 169 -5.86 -3.77 23.64
N PHE A 170 -4.82 -4.39 23.09
CA PHE A 170 -3.42 -4.20 23.45
C PHE A 170 -2.52 -4.66 22.29
N THR A 171 -1.25 -4.20 22.30
CA THR A 171 -0.24 -4.64 21.34
C THR A 171 0.14 -6.11 21.61
N PRO A 172 0.14 -7.01 20.61
CA PRO A 172 0.50 -8.43 20.75
C PRO A 172 2.01 -8.65 21.00
N GLU A 173 2.51 -8.11 22.11
CA GLU A 173 3.90 -8.20 22.55
C GLU A 173 4.28 -9.66 22.87
N GLY A 174 5.42 -10.11 22.37
CA GLY A 174 5.90 -11.48 22.46
C GLY A 174 5.26 -12.47 21.47
N ILE A 175 4.27 -12.03 20.68
CA ILE A 175 3.59 -12.86 19.67
C ILE A 175 4.04 -12.45 18.26
N THR A 176 4.08 -11.15 18.00
CA THR A 176 4.48 -10.56 16.70
C THR A 176 5.45 -9.39 16.90
N SER A 177 6.23 -9.40 17.98
CA SER A 177 7.15 -8.31 18.34
C SER A 177 8.60 -8.68 18.00
N ASP A 178 8.85 -8.99 16.73
CA ASP A 178 10.18 -9.28 16.19
C ASP A 178 10.34 -8.70 14.78
N ALA A 179 11.58 -8.71 14.26
CA ALA A 179 11.90 -8.13 12.96
C ALA A 179 11.25 -8.83 11.75
N GLN A 180 10.66 -10.02 11.92
CA GLN A 180 9.88 -10.65 10.85
C GLN A 180 8.43 -10.16 10.86
N HIS A 181 7.89 -9.78 12.01
CA HIS A 181 6.48 -9.41 12.17
C HIS A 181 6.23 -7.92 12.35
N ASP A 182 7.27 -7.09 12.45
CA ASP A 182 7.19 -5.66 12.67
C ASP A 182 8.17 -4.91 11.72
N PRO A 183 7.68 -4.07 10.78
CA PRO A 183 8.52 -3.37 9.82
C PRO A 183 9.43 -2.32 10.47
N LEU A 184 9.09 -1.81 11.67
CA LEU A 184 9.98 -0.92 12.42
C LEU A 184 11.20 -1.70 12.93
N LEU A 185 10.98 -2.89 13.49
CA LEU A 185 12.09 -3.76 13.90
C LEU A 185 12.88 -4.29 12.70
N ALA A 186 12.20 -4.58 11.58
CA ALA A 186 12.83 -4.97 10.32
C ALA A 186 13.75 -3.88 9.76
N ILE A 187 13.29 -2.62 9.73
CA ILE A 187 14.12 -1.51 9.23
C ILE A 187 15.29 -1.21 10.17
N MET A 188 15.09 -1.33 11.50
CA MET A 188 16.18 -1.22 12.47
C MET A 188 17.26 -2.28 12.22
N ALA A 189 16.86 -3.54 12.05
CA ALA A 189 17.80 -4.60 11.70
C ALA A 189 18.55 -4.26 10.39
N TRP A 190 17.83 -3.90 9.33
CA TRP A 190 18.45 -3.61 8.04
C TRP A 190 19.47 -2.46 8.12
N VAL A 191 19.13 -1.38 8.83
CA VAL A 191 20.02 -0.21 8.96
C VAL A 191 21.20 -0.49 9.88
N GLU A 192 20.98 -1.14 11.03
CA GLU A 192 22.01 -1.26 12.08
C GLU A 192 22.93 -2.46 11.87
N ASN A 193 22.41 -3.57 11.33
CA ASN A 193 23.15 -4.83 11.19
C ASN A 193 23.24 -5.35 9.75
N GLY A 194 22.62 -4.67 8.78
CA GLY A 194 22.67 -5.05 7.37
C GLY A 194 21.73 -6.20 6.98
N THR A 195 20.85 -6.65 7.88
CA THR A 195 19.90 -7.73 7.60
C THR A 195 18.63 -7.17 6.97
N ALA A 196 18.56 -7.20 5.64
CA ALA A 196 17.36 -6.84 4.91
C ALA A 196 16.25 -7.89 5.13
N PRO A 197 14.97 -7.51 5.24
CA PRO A 197 13.90 -8.49 5.33
C PRO A 197 13.69 -9.21 3.99
N ASP A 198 13.72 -10.54 4.02
CA ASP A 198 13.33 -11.39 2.89
C ASP A 198 11.80 -11.53 2.77
N SER A 199 11.08 -11.29 3.86
CA SER A 199 9.62 -11.17 3.93
C SER A 199 9.21 -10.46 5.22
N LEU A 200 7.96 -10.02 5.30
CA LEU A 200 7.29 -9.65 6.56
C LEU A 200 6.17 -10.65 6.83
N ILE A 201 6.08 -11.23 8.02
CA ILE A 201 5.03 -12.19 8.36
C ILE A 201 3.80 -11.42 8.84
N ALA A 202 2.73 -11.44 8.04
CA ALA A 202 1.44 -10.94 8.45
C ALA A 202 0.69 -11.99 9.27
N SER A 203 -0.10 -11.51 10.23
CA SER A 203 -0.88 -12.35 11.15
C SER A 203 -2.37 -12.02 11.10
N LYS A 204 -3.19 -13.04 11.37
CA LYS A 204 -4.59 -12.92 11.77
C LYS A 204 -4.77 -13.60 13.11
N PHE A 205 -5.55 -13.00 13.99
CA PHE A 205 -5.86 -13.56 15.31
C PHE A 205 -7.21 -14.25 15.30
N VAL A 206 -7.39 -15.24 16.18
CA VAL A 206 -8.70 -15.91 16.38
C VAL A 206 -9.75 -14.90 16.83
N ASN A 207 -9.33 -13.93 17.65
CA ASN A 207 -10.14 -12.80 18.06
C ASN A 207 -9.42 -11.50 17.66
N ASP A 208 -9.95 -10.82 16.64
CA ASP A 208 -9.39 -9.57 16.13
C ASP A 208 -9.56 -8.37 17.09
N SER A 209 -10.14 -8.55 18.28
CA SER A 209 -10.10 -7.53 19.35
C SER A 209 -9.16 -7.93 20.50
N ASN A 210 -8.75 -9.21 20.56
CA ASN A 210 -7.92 -9.77 21.63
C ASN A 210 -6.82 -10.65 21.03
N PRO A 211 -5.68 -10.06 20.62
CA PRO A 211 -4.68 -10.71 19.77
C PRO A 211 -3.73 -11.63 20.57
N VAL A 212 -4.29 -12.65 21.24
CA VAL A 212 -3.52 -13.63 22.06
C VAL A 212 -3.20 -14.89 21.27
N GLU A 213 -4.11 -15.32 20.40
CA GLU A 213 -3.99 -16.58 19.66
C GLU A 213 -4.00 -16.28 18.17
N VAL A 214 -2.91 -16.64 17.49
CA VAL A 214 -2.75 -16.50 16.05
C VAL A 214 -3.53 -17.61 15.35
N SER A 215 -4.44 -17.23 14.44
CA SER A 215 -5.23 -18.15 13.64
C SER A 215 -4.55 -18.51 12.31
N LEU A 216 -3.80 -17.58 11.73
CA LEU A 216 -3.24 -17.69 10.39
C LEU A 216 -2.06 -16.73 10.25
N GLN A 217 -0.99 -17.18 9.61
CA GLN A 217 0.13 -16.34 9.20
C GLN A 217 0.49 -16.55 7.73
N ARG A 218 0.97 -15.48 7.10
CA ARG A 218 1.44 -15.49 5.71
C ARG A 218 2.71 -14.65 5.57
N PRO A 219 3.75 -15.13 4.87
CA PRO A 219 4.82 -14.24 4.45
C PRO A 219 4.28 -13.25 3.42
N ILE A 220 4.53 -11.98 3.65
CA ILE A 220 4.36 -10.90 2.67
C ILE A 220 5.70 -10.72 2.00
N CYS A 221 5.71 -10.98 0.69
CA CYS A 221 6.92 -11.03 -0.10
C CYS A 221 7.30 -9.66 -0.65
N PRO A 222 8.60 -9.40 -0.84
CA PRO A 222 9.04 -8.21 -1.55
C PRO A 222 8.54 -8.26 -2.99
N TYR A 223 7.82 -7.23 -3.41
CA TYR A 223 7.30 -7.09 -4.76
C TYR A 223 8.45 -7.20 -5.79
N PRO A 224 8.30 -7.98 -6.89
CA PRO A 224 7.07 -8.56 -7.42
C PRO A 224 6.78 -10.01 -6.97
N GLN A 225 7.54 -10.54 -6.02
CA GLN A 225 7.29 -11.89 -5.50
C GLN A 225 5.97 -11.95 -4.72
N GLN A 226 5.40 -13.15 -4.66
CA GLN A 226 4.16 -13.42 -3.92
C GLN A 226 4.32 -14.71 -3.10
N ALA A 227 3.49 -14.83 -2.06
CA ALA A 227 3.45 -16.04 -1.25
C ALA A 227 2.89 -17.22 -2.05
N LYS A 228 3.68 -18.28 -2.17
CA LYS A 228 3.30 -19.52 -2.84
C LYS A 228 3.31 -20.66 -1.84
N TYR A 229 2.22 -21.42 -1.78
CA TYR A 229 2.17 -22.62 -0.96
C TYR A 229 3.12 -23.68 -1.50
N LYS A 230 3.93 -24.27 -0.63
CA LYS A 230 4.94 -25.28 -1.01
C LYS A 230 4.33 -26.64 -1.40
N GLY A 231 3.02 -26.80 -1.24
CA GLY A 231 2.28 -28.03 -1.56
C GLY A 231 2.16 -29.00 -0.37
N SER A 232 2.76 -28.69 0.78
CA SER A 232 2.68 -29.48 2.00
C SER A 232 2.82 -28.58 3.25
N GLY A 233 2.41 -29.12 4.41
CA GLY A 233 2.40 -28.40 5.68
C GLY A 233 1.02 -27.86 6.06
N ASP A 234 0.93 -27.25 7.23
CA ASP A 234 -0.29 -26.56 7.64
C ASP A 234 -0.44 -25.29 6.82
N VAL A 235 -1.54 -25.17 6.08
CA VAL A 235 -1.83 -23.97 5.31
C VAL A 235 -1.95 -22.76 6.21
N SER A 236 -2.24 -22.86 7.50
CA SER A 236 -2.32 -21.69 8.39
C SER A 236 -0.96 -21.17 8.87
N SER A 237 0.11 -21.96 8.72
CA SER A 237 1.47 -21.58 9.11
C SER A 237 2.20 -20.85 7.98
N SER A 238 2.94 -19.79 8.29
CA SER A 238 3.82 -19.09 7.35
C SER A 238 4.93 -20.00 6.79
N ASP A 239 5.42 -20.96 7.59
CA ASP A 239 6.47 -21.90 7.20
C ASP A 239 6.07 -22.82 6.06
N SER A 240 4.79 -22.96 5.74
CA SER A 240 4.31 -23.77 4.62
C SER A 240 4.32 -23.02 3.28
N TRP A 241 4.78 -21.77 3.27
CA TRP A 241 4.79 -20.87 2.13
C TRP A 241 6.22 -20.41 1.82
N GLU A 242 6.43 -19.94 0.60
CA GLU A 242 7.69 -19.34 0.16
C GLU A 242 7.41 -18.13 -0.73
N CYS A 243 8.36 -17.20 -0.79
CA CYS A 243 8.30 -16.10 -1.74
C CYS A 243 8.79 -16.56 -3.11
N ALA A 244 7.95 -16.42 -4.12
CA ALA A 244 8.26 -16.80 -5.49
C ALA A 244 7.66 -15.80 -6.49
N THR A 245 8.34 -15.58 -7.60
CA THR A 245 7.73 -14.94 -8.78
C THR A 245 6.72 -15.91 -9.37
N LEU A 246 5.46 -15.50 -9.52
CA LEU A 246 4.40 -16.42 -9.91
C LEU A 246 4.28 -16.65 -11.43
N TYR A 247 5.09 -16.00 -12.26
CA TYR A 247 5.16 -16.18 -13.72
C TYR A 247 6.36 -15.43 -14.29
#